data_AF-A0A529MF99-F1
#
_entry.id   AF-A0A529MF99-F1
#
_cell.length_a   1.000
_cell.length_b   1.000
_cell.length_c   1.000
_cell.angle_alpha   90.00
_cell.angle_beta   90.00
_cell.angle_gamma   90.00
#
_symmetry.space_group_name_H-M   'P 1'
#
loop_
_entity.id
_entity.type
_entity.pdbx_description
1 polymer ?
#
loop_
_entity_poly.entity_id
_entity_poly.type
_entity_poly.pdbx_seq_one_letter_code
_entity_poly.pdbx_strand_id
1 'polypeptide(L)'
;MRKRHTTKDRLITVALHIALVAGLFFAAFPIYWMLSSSFKSNTEIFALPPTILPKAFTLEAYAAILGDPVKLRFFFNSYFVAFAVTVLTVLIALLAAYGFSRFNFRGKGSLNTLIISTQTIPPITLLIPFFGLVVSYRIFDTYTALILTYLVFTLP
;
A
#
# COMPACT_ATOMS: atom_id res chain seq x y z
N MET A 1 -3.77 36.37 -24.20
CA MET A 1 -4.73 35.81 -25.19
C MET A 1 -5.72 34.91 -24.47
N ARG A 2 -6.97 35.37 -24.27
CA ARG A 2 -8.02 34.67 -23.51
C ARG A 2 -8.69 33.64 -24.44
N LYS A 3 -8.38 32.34 -24.30
CA LYS A 3 -9.04 31.26 -25.06
C LYS A 3 -10.55 31.38 -24.83
N ARG A 4 -11.32 31.75 -25.87
CA ARG A 4 -12.78 31.69 -25.84
C ARG A 4 -13.15 30.21 -25.79
N HIS A 5 -13.50 29.71 -24.60
CA HIS A 5 -14.11 28.39 -24.47
C HIS A 5 -15.39 28.38 -25.30
N THR A 6 -15.44 27.52 -26.31
CA THR A 6 -16.64 27.30 -27.12
C THR A 6 -17.72 26.63 -26.26
N THR A 7 -18.99 26.74 -26.64
CA THR A 7 -20.09 26.06 -25.92
C THR A 7 -19.85 24.55 -25.80
N LYS A 8 -19.17 23.95 -26.79
CA LYS A 8 -18.73 22.56 -26.80
C LYS A 8 -17.72 22.25 -25.69
N ASP A 9 -16.77 23.14 -25.45
CA ASP A 9 -15.79 23.00 -24.36
C ASP A 9 -16.46 23.05 -22.98
N ARG A 10 -17.48 23.89 -22.81
CA ARG A 10 -18.27 23.94 -21.57
C ARG A 10 -19.06 22.66 -21.34
N LEU A 11 -19.70 22.10 -22.37
CA LEU A 11 -20.44 20.84 -22.27
C LEU A 11 -19.53 19.66 -21.91
N ILE A 12 -18.36 19.56 -22.56
CA ILE A 12 -17.36 18.54 -22.22
C ILE A 12 -16.89 18.70 -20.78
N THR A 13 -16.62 19.93 -20.34
CA THR A 13 -16.21 20.20 -18.95
C THR A 13 -17.29 19.74 -17.97
N VAL A 14 -18.56 20.08 -18.19
CA VAL A 14 -19.66 19.65 -17.32
C VAL A 14 -19.80 18.13 -17.30
N ALA A 15 -19.74 17.48 -18.47
CA ALA A 15 -19.79 16.02 -18.56
C ALA A 15 -18.64 15.35 -17.80
N LEU A 16 -17.42 15.88 -17.91
CA LEU A 16 -16.26 15.40 -17.15
C LEU A 16 -16.46 15.57 -15.64
N HIS A 17 -17.00 16.69 -15.18
CA HIS A 17 -17.28 16.89 -13.75
C HIS A 17 -18.33 15.90 -13.24
N ILE A 18 -19.40 15.66 -14.00
CA ILE A 18 -20.41 14.65 -13.66
C ILE A 18 -19.77 13.26 -13.58
N ALA A 19 -18.95 12.89 -14.56
CA ALA A 19 -18.24 11.62 -14.58
C ALA A 19 -17.28 11.47 -13.39
N LEU A 20 -16.53 12.52 -13.05
CA LEU A 20 -15.63 12.53 -11.88
C LEU A 20 -16.40 12.41 -10.57
N VAL A 21 -17.53 13.11 -10.43
CA VAL A 21 -18.39 13.00 -9.24
C VAL A 21 -18.99 11.61 -9.12
N ALA A 22 -19.49 11.03 -10.21
CA ALA A 22 -19.98 9.66 -10.22
C ALA A 22 -18.88 8.64 -9.87
N GLY A 23 -17.68 8.80 -10.45
CA GLY A 23 -16.51 7.98 -10.14
C GLY A 23 -16.07 8.12 -8.67
N LEU A 24 -16.14 9.31 -8.10
CA LEU A 24 -15.88 9.56 -6.69
C LEU A 24 -16.85 8.78 -5.80
N PHE A 25 -18.16 8.87 -6.05
CA PHE A 25 -19.15 8.12 -5.25
C PHE A 25 -18.96 6.61 -5.38
N PHE A 26 -18.67 6.13 -6.59
CA PHE A 26 -18.40 4.72 -6.83
C PHE A 26 -17.16 4.23 -6.06
N ALA A 27 -16.05 4.98 -6.11
CA ALA A 27 -14.82 4.63 -5.40
C ALA A 27 -14.93 4.82 -3.88
N ALA A 28 -15.70 5.80 -3.42
CA ALA A 28 -15.90 6.08 -2.00
C ALA A 28 -16.89 5.10 -1.35
N PHE A 29 -17.76 4.44 -2.11
CA PHE A 29 -18.79 3.56 -1.57
C PHE A 29 -18.24 2.40 -0.72
N PRO A 30 -17.22 1.62 -1.15
CA PRO A 30 -16.61 0.59 -0.31
C PRO A 30 -15.99 1.13 0.98
N ILE A 31 -15.40 2.33 0.93
CA ILE A 31 -14.82 2.98 2.11
C ILE A 31 -15.93 3.39 3.08
N TYR A 32 -17.00 4.00 2.56
CA TYR A 32 -18.19 4.31 3.34
C TYR A 32 -18.80 3.04 3.96
N TRP A 33 -18.88 1.95 3.21
CA TRP A 33 -19.38 0.66 3.70
C TRP A 33 -18.52 0.12 4.85
N MET A 34 -17.20 0.18 4.71
CA MET A 34 -16.25 -0.23 5.75
C MET A 34 -16.41 0.61 7.02
N LEU A 35 -16.51 1.93 6.89
CA LEU A 35 -16.72 2.85 8.02
C LEU A 35 -18.07 2.65 8.68
N SER A 36 -19.15 2.47 7.91
CA SER A 36 -20.47 2.17 8.48
C SER A 36 -20.44 0.85 9.25
N SER A 37 -19.77 -0.16 8.70
CA SER A 37 -19.70 -1.50 9.30
C SER A 37 -18.81 -1.54 10.56
N SER A 38 -17.81 -0.67 10.69
CA SER A 38 -16.98 -0.60 11.89
C SER A 38 -17.73 -0.10 13.13
N PHE A 39 -18.89 0.55 12.95
CA PHE A 39 -19.77 0.99 14.03
C PHE A 39 -20.97 0.06 14.28
N LYS A 40 -21.03 -1.10 13.62
CA LYS A 40 -22.10 -2.09 13.78
C LYS A 40 -21.66 -3.21 14.72
N SER A 41 -22.63 -3.85 15.38
CA SER A 41 -22.38 -5.12 16.07
C SER A 41 -22.10 -6.24 15.06
N ASN A 42 -21.41 -7.29 15.50
CA ASN A 42 -21.20 -8.48 14.66
C ASN A 42 -22.52 -9.08 14.18
N THR A 43 -23.56 -9.08 15.03
CA THR A 43 -24.89 -9.56 14.66
C THR A 43 -25.55 -8.73 13.55
N GLU A 44 -25.35 -7.41 13.54
CA GLU A 44 -25.88 -6.53 12.51
C GLU A 44 -25.11 -6.66 11.18
N ILE A 45 -23.79 -6.85 11.24
CA ILE A 45 -22.94 -7.04 10.04
C ILE A 45 -23.38 -8.27 9.22
N PHE A 46 -23.79 -9.35 9.90
CA PHE A 46 -24.26 -10.59 9.25
C PHE A 46 -25.78 -10.66 9.03
N ALA A 47 -26.52 -9.58 9.31
CA ALA A 47 -27.97 -9.56 9.14
C ALA A 47 -28.39 -9.48 7.66
N LEU A 48 -29.52 -10.11 7.34
CA LEU A 48 -30.20 -10.03 6.03
C LEU A 48 -31.57 -9.37 6.22
N PRO A 49 -31.89 -8.26 5.52
CA PRO A 49 -31.06 -7.54 4.55
C PRO A 49 -29.93 -6.73 5.22
N PRO A 50 -28.81 -6.51 4.52
CA PRO A 50 -27.68 -5.79 5.06
C PRO A 50 -28.02 -4.30 5.24
N THR A 51 -27.65 -3.72 6.39
CA THR A 51 -27.96 -2.32 6.70
C THR A 51 -26.90 -1.41 6.09
N ILE A 52 -27.30 -0.29 5.47
CA ILE A 52 -26.36 0.70 4.89
C ILE A 52 -25.86 1.69 5.95
N LEU A 53 -26.69 1.94 6.97
CA LEU A 53 -26.38 2.76 8.15
C LEU A 53 -26.51 1.88 9.40
N PRO A 54 -25.67 2.09 10.42
CA PRO A 54 -25.77 1.35 11.67
C PRO A 54 -27.12 1.63 12.31
N LYS A 55 -27.88 0.59 12.61
CA LYS A 55 -29.13 0.70 13.38
C LYS A 55 -28.83 0.93 14.85
N ALA A 56 -27.81 0.23 15.37
CA ALA A 56 -27.27 0.46 16.70
C ALA A 56 -25.81 0.90 16.54
N PHE A 57 -25.53 2.17 16.85
CA PHE A 57 -24.17 2.67 16.84
C PHE A 57 -23.40 2.08 18.03
N THR A 58 -22.31 1.37 17.77
CA THR A 58 -21.46 0.78 18.81
C THR A 58 -19.98 1.08 18.58
N LEU A 59 -19.21 1.11 19.66
CA LEU A 59 -17.74 1.20 19.64
C LEU A 59 -17.09 -0.06 20.21
N GLU A 60 -17.85 -1.15 20.34
CA GLU A 60 -17.41 -2.40 20.94
C GLU A 60 -16.22 -3.02 20.18
N ALA A 61 -16.26 -2.98 18.84
CA ALA A 61 -15.16 -3.46 18.00
C ALA A 61 -13.87 -2.66 18.26
N TYR A 62 -13.96 -1.34 18.43
CA TYR A 62 -12.81 -0.49 18.76
C TYR A 62 -12.29 -0.79 20.16
N ALA A 63 -13.17 -0.89 21.17
CA ALA A 63 -12.77 -1.25 22.53
C ALA A 63 -12.12 -2.64 22.59
N ALA A 64 -12.63 -3.61 21.83
CA ALA A 64 -12.08 -4.96 21.76
C ALA A 64 -10.71 -5.04 21.06
N ILE A 65 -10.37 -4.06 20.22
CA ILE A 65 -9.06 -3.98 19.55
C ILE A 65 -8.08 -3.15 20.38
N LEU A 66 -8.50 -1.96 20.81
CA LEU A 66 -7.66 -1.01 21.55
C LEU A 66 -7.44 -1.42 23.01
N GLY A 67 -8.34 -2.22 23.59
CA GLY A 67 -8.19 -2.78 24.93
C GLY A 67 -7.32 -4.04 24.97
N ASP A 68 -6.95 -4.62 23.82
CA ASP A 68 -6.15 -5.84 23.74
C ASP A 68 -4.69 -5.51 23.36
N PRO A 69 -3.73 -5.66 24.29
CA PRO A 69 -2.34 -5.32 24.05
C PRO A 69 -1.70 -6.17 22.94
N VAL A 70 -2.19 -7.40 22.71
CA VAL A 70 -1.69 -8.26 21.64
C VAL A 70 -2.11 -7.70 20.27
N LYS A 71 -3.36 -7.24 20.15
CA LYS A 71 -3.85 -6.62 18.90
C LYS A 71 -3.16 -5.29 18.63
N LEU A 72 -2.95 -4.46 19.65
CA LEU A 72 -2.16 -3.22 19.53
C LEU A 72 -0.73 -3.49 19.03
N ARG A 73 -0.11 -4.58 19.52
CA ARG A 73 1.22 -4.99 19.05
C ARG A 73 1.24 -5.33 17.56
N PHE A 74 0.16 -5.88 16.98
CA PHE A 74 0.11 -6.13 15.53
C PHE A 74 0.22 -4.83 14.70
N PHE A 75 -0.44 -3.76 15.16
CA PHE A 75 -0.29 -2.44 14.54
C PHE A 75 1.14 -1.94 14.69
N PHE A 76 1.69 -1.98 15.91
CA PHE A 76 3.05 -1.52 16.16
C PHE A 76 4.09 -2.27 15.30
N ASN A 77 4.00 -3.60 15.23
CA ASN A 77 4.88 -4.42 14.40
C ASN A 77 4.81 -4.00 12.92
N SER A 78 3.60 -3.78 12.41
CA SER A 78 3.38 -3.39 11.02
C SER A 78 3.94 -2.00 10.74
N TYR A 79 3.65 -1.02 11.60
CA TYR A 79 4.19 0.34 11.48
C TYR A 79 5.72 0.36 11.58
N PHE A 80 6.27 -0.36 12.55
CA PHE A 80 7.71 -0.45 12.75
C PHE A 80 8.41 -1.04 11.51
N VAL A 81 7.96 -2.18 11.02
CA VAL A 81 8.54 -2.82 9.83
C VAL A 81 8.37 -1.95 8.59
N ALA A 82 7.17 -1.42 8.33
CA ALA A 82 6.91 -0.58 7.16
C ALA A 82 7.75 0.70 7.19
N PHE A 83 7.87 1.35 8.35
CA PHE A 83 8.69 2.54 8.52
C PHE A 83 10.17 2.24 8.32
N ALA A 84 10.69 1.18 8.95
CA ALA A 84 12.09 0.77 8.81
C ALA A 84 12.45 0.46 7.35
N VAL A 85 11.61 -0.33 6.66
CA VAL A 85 11.80 -0.63 5.23
C VAL A 85 11.77 0.65 4.42
N THR A 86 10.76 1.52 4.60
CA THR A 86 10.64 2.77 3.84
C THR A 86 11.89 3.65 3.99
N VAL A 87 12.37 3.85 5.21
CA VAL A 87 13.57 4.66 5.48
C VAL A 87 14.79 4.06 4.81
N LEU A 88 15.03 2.75 4.98
CA LEU A 88 16.18 2.07 4.41
C LEU A 88 16.13 2.05 2.87
N THR A 89 14.96 1.79 2.28
CA THR A 89 14.74 1.82 0.83
C THR A 89 15.04 3.21 0.28
N VAL A 90 14.48 4.27 0.88
CA VAL A 90 14.71 5.65 0.43
C VAL A 90 16.20 6.00 0.52
N LEU A 91 16.88 5.66 1.61
CA LEU A 91 18.31 5.94 1.77
C LEU A 91 19.14 5.26 0.68
N ILE A 92 18.95 3.96 0.47
CA ILE A 92 19.73 3.19 -0.50
C ILE A 92 19.37 3.59 -1.94
N ALA A 93 18.08 3.69 -2.26
CA ALA A 93 17.60 4.02 -3.60
C ALA A 93 18.01 5.44 -4.00
N LEU A 94 17.99 6.41 -3.07
CA LEU A 94 18.43 7.78 -3.35
C LEU A 94 19.93 7.83 -3.68
N LEU A 95 20.77 7.13 -2.93
CA LEU A 95 22.20 7.03 -3.20
C LEU A 95 22.47 6.39 -4.58
N ALA A 96 21.78 5.28 -4.88
CA ALA A 96 21.88 4.62 -6.18
C ALA A 96 21.42 5.53 -7.32
N ALA A 97 20.22 6.11 -7.20
CA ALA A 97 19.66 7.01 -8.22
C ALA A 97 20.53 8.25 -8.44
N TYR A 98 21.12 8.82 -7.40
CA TYR A 98 22.07 9.91 -7.52
C TYR A 98 23.33 9.48 -8.29
N GLY A 99 23.88 8.30 -7.96
CA GLY A 99 24.99 7.68 -8.69
C GLY A 99 24.71 7.56 -10.19
N PHE A 100 23.57 6.97 -10.55
CA PHE A 100 23.16 6.77 -11.93
C PHE A 100 22.79 8.07 -12.67
N SER A 101 22.20 9.05 -11.98
CA SER A 101 21.78 10.30 -12.63
C SER A 101 22.93 11.28 -12.85
N ARG A 102 23.88 11.38 -11.90
CA ARG A 102 24.91 12.41 -11.95
C ARG A 102 26.25 11.95 -12.52
N PHE A 103 26.61 10.67 -12.36
CA PHE A 103 27.91 10.16 -12.79
C PHE A 103 27.82 9.34 -14.06
N ASN A 104 28.87 9.42 -14.88
CA ASN A 104 29.09 8.55 -16.04
C ASN A 104 30.27 7.64 -15.71
N PHE A 105 29.97 6.39 -15.34
CA PHE A 105 30.96 5.39 -14.96
C PHE A 105 30.92 4.19 -15.93
N ARG A 106 32.04 3.47 -16.00
CA ARG A 106 32.19 2.27 -16.84
C ARG A 106 31.25 1.18 -16.32
N GLY A 107 30.42 0.59 -17.20
CA GLY A 107 29.45 -0.45 -16.83
C GLY A 107 28.05 0.04 -16.42
N LYS A 108 27.79 1.36 -16.43
CA LYS A 108 26.49 1.96 -16.12
C LYS A 108 25.32 1.34 -16.89
N GLY A 109 25.48 1.12 -18.20
CA GLY A 109 24.45 0.50 -19.03
C GLY A 109 24.14 -0.94 -18.60
N SER A 110 25.18 -1.77 -18.45
CA SER A 110 25.04 -3.17 -18.02
C SER A 110 24.39 -3.30 -16.65
N LEU A 111 24.79 -2.46 -15.69
CA LEU A 111 24.21 -2.48 -14.33
C LEU A 111 22.73 -2.06 -14.35
N ASN A 112 22.38 -1.03 -15.14
CA ASN A 112 20.98 -0.62 -15.30
C ASN A 112 20.13 -1.74 -15.93
N THR A 113 20.65 -2.42 -16.95
CA THR A 113 19.96 -3.57 -17.56
C THR A 113 19.78 -4.71 -16.55
N LEU A 114 20.78 -4.99 -15.71
CA LEU A 114 20.68 -6.02 -14.67
C LEU A 114 19.57 -5.69 -13.65
N ILE A 115 19.55 -4.45 -13.14
CA ILE A 115 18.53 -3.92 -12.21
C ILE A 115 17.12 -4.09 -12.80
N ILE A 116 16.91 -3.63 -14.03
CA ILE A 116 15.60 -3.75 -14.70
C ILE A 116 15.22 -5.22 -14.90
N SER A 117 16.19 -6.07 -15.25
CA SER A 117 15.94 -7.51 -15.46
C SER A 117 15.45 -8.19 -14.18
N THR A 118 16.03 -7.85 -13.02
CA THR A 118 15.60 -8.42 -11.74
C THR A 118 14.17 -8.02 -11.37
N GLN A 119 13.71 -6.83 -11.77
CA GLN A 119 12.33 -6.37 -11.52
C GLN A 119 11.28 -7.12 -12.36
N THR A 120 11.68 -7.78 -13.45
CA THR A 120 10.73 -8.58 -14.26
C THR A 120 10.41 -9.94 -13.66
N ILE A 121 11.20 -10.38 -12.67
CA ILE A 121 11.00 -11.66 -11.99
C ILE A 121 9.76 -11.55 -11.11
N PRO A 122 8.76 -12.45 -11.27
CA PRO A 122 7.56 -12.42 -10.44
C PRO A 122 7.92 -12.61 -8.95
N PRO A 123 7.50 -11.71 -8.05
CA PRO A 123 7.90 -11.79 -6.63
C PRO A 123 7.62 -13.15 -5.97
N ILE A 124 6.53 -13.81 -6.37
CA ILE A 124 6.13 -15.11 -5.85
C ILE A 124 7.16 -16.22 -6.09
N THR A 125 7.94 -16.17 -7.19
CA THR A 125 8.95 -17.19 -7.48
C THR A 125 10.14 -17.12 -6.54
N LEU A 126 10.33 -15.97 -5.88
CA LEU A 126 11.43 -15.74 -4.95
C LEU A 126 11.09 -16.15 -3.50
N LEU A 127 9.84 -16.50 -3.20
CA LEU A 127 9.41 -16.83 -1.85
C LEU A 127 10.16 -18.05 -1.28
N ILE A 128 10.24 -19.15 -2.05
CA ILE A 128 10.93 -20.38 -1.64
C ILE A 128 12.43 -20.13 -1.38
N PRO A 129 13.20 -19.53 -2.33
CA PRO A 129 14.62 -19.30 -2.08
C PRO A 129 14.88 -18.32 -0.93
N PHE A 130 14.06 -17.27 -0.75
CA PHE A 130 14.21 -16.37 0.39
C PHE A 130 13.91 -17.05 1.72
N PHE A 131 12.87 -17.89 1.78
CA PHE A 131 12.61 -18.67 2.98
C PHE A 131 13.78 -19.61 3.30
N GLY A 132 14.37 -20.25 2.28
CA GLY A 132 15.59 -21.04 2.43
C GLY A 132 16.75 -20.25 3.04
N LEU A 133 16.97 -19.01 2.60
CA LEU A 133 17.99 -18.12 3.17
C LEU A 133 17.69 -17.77 4.63
N VAL A 134 16.46 -17.35 4.95
CA VAL A 134 16.02 -17.02 6.32
C VAL A 134 16.26 -18.17 7.29
N VAL A 135 15.94 -19.39 6.88
CA VAL A 135 16.19 -20.61 7.66
C VAL A 135 17.68 -20.90 7.79
N SER A 136 18.45 -20.82 6.69
CA SER A 136 19.90 -21.08 6.70
C SER A 136 20.65 -20.10 7.61
N TYR A 137 20.23 -18.83 7.63
CA TYR A 137 20.81 -17.80 8.49
C TYR A 137 20.24 -17.82 9.91
N ARG A 138 19.29 -18.72 10.22
CA ARG A 138 18.63 -18.86 11.54
C ARG A 138 18.00 -17.56 12.05
N ILE A 139 17.52 -16.72 11.13
CA ILE A 139 16.82 -15.47 11.43
C ILE A 139 15.29 -15.62 11.30
N PHE A 140 14.80 -16.86 11.31
CA PHE A 140 13.36 -17.15 11.24
C PHE A 140 12.60 -16.54 12.42
N ASP A 141 11.34 -16.16 12.18
CA ASP A 141 10.47 -15.51 13.18
C ASP A 141 11.02 -14.20 13.78
N THR A 142 11.73 -13.40 12.97
CA THR A 142 12.28 -12.10 13.39
C THR A 142 11.83 -10.95 12.49
N TYR A 143 11.81 -9.73 13.03
CA TYR A 143 11.61 -8.51 12.23
C TYR A 143 12.72 -8.32 11.21
N THR A 144 13.95 -8.74 11.52
CA THR A 144 15.10 -8.64 10.61
C THR A 144 14.84 -9.41 9.32
N ALA A 145 14.32 -10.64 9.41
CA ALA A 145 13.96 -11.42 8.22
C ALA A 145 12.89 -10.71 7.37
N LEU A 146 11.86 -10.15 8.00
CA LEU A 146 10.81 -9.39 7.31
C LEU A 146 11.38 -8.14 6.61
N ILE A 147 12.15 -7.33 7.33
CA ILE A 147 12.74 -6.09 6.80
C ILE A 147 13.67 -6.39 5.62
N LEU A 148 14.57 -7.36 5.75
CA LEU A 148 15.49 -7.73 4.68
C LEU A 148 14.75 -8.25 3.45
N THR A 149 13.75 -9.09 3.64
CA THR A 149 12.96 -9.63 2.53
C THR A 149 12.21 -8.52 1.80
N TYR A 150 11.59 -7.58 2.52
CA TYR A 150 10.91 -6.44 1.91
C TYR A 150 11.86 -5.44 1.24
N LEU A 151 13.08 -5.26 1.75
CA LEU A 151 14.08 -4.43 1.07
C LEU A 151 14.40 -4.95 -0.32
N VAL A 152 14.51 -6.26 -0.51
CA VAL A 152 14.78 -6.84 -1.83
C VAL A 152 13.65 -6.58 -2.82
N PHE A 153 12.39 -6.51 -2.36
CA PHE A 153 11.24 -6.23 -3.23
C PHE A 153 11.00 -4.74 -3.48
N THR A 154 11.50 -3.86 -2.62
CA THR A 154 11.24 -2.41 -2.71
C THR A 154 12.40 -1.64 -3.34
N LEU A 155 13.61 -2.19 -3.30
CA LEU A 155 14.74 -1.63 -4.02
C LEU A 155 14.61 -1.96 -5.52
N PRO A 156 14.81 -0.95 -6.40
CA PRO A 156 14.82 -1.18 -7.84
C PRO A 156 16.02 -2.02 -8.26
#